data_AF-A0A7J5XNQ7-F1
#
_entry.id   AF-A0A7J5XNQ7-F1
#
_cell.length_a   1.000
_cell.length_b   1.000
_cell.length_c   1.000
_cell.angle_alpha   90.00
_cell.angle_beta   90.00
_cell.angle_gamma   90.00
#
_symmetry.space_group_name_H-M   'P 1'
#
loop_
_entity.id
_entity.type
_entity.pdbx_description
1 polymer ?
#
loop_
_entity_poly.entity_id
_entity_poly.type
_entity_poly.pdbx_seq_one_letter_code
_entity_poly.pdbx_strand_id
1 'polypeptide(L)'
;MRSPEVIDSVASVRRPELAKLAETSVRNRPVFKMSHPVPSEKPANSENPRVFFDVDIGGERAGRLVLELFADIVPKTAENFRALCTGEKGIGKSTGKPLHFKGCPFHRIIKKFMIQGGDFSNQNGTGGESIYGEKFEDENFHYIHDKPGLLSMANSGPDTNGSQFFITTVATPHLDGKHVVFGQVLKGMGIVKLLESLDTTEDAPEKPCVIGDCGEHKEGDSWARSQATDQETPTLNSQRTPTSTLKMWTKFCLWLRTLKILETTFSRVKTGKALELDQASTKALFRRAQAWQGLKENSQAMIDLKKAHGVAPEDKAISKELKRVQLIIQLEKEKEKKIYAKMFASLSQSISLQRLLHPMLHIIRFSQNSERKPEALLRPVVDGQVPLHREAVVLQGEVGGLVPLVVGAAQSTEESRSKLIFPSGLGYSMGCTL
;
A
#
# COMPACT_ATOMS: atom_id res chain seq x y z
N MET A 1 73.84 7.20 65.56
CA MET A 1 73.47 7.07 66.99
C MET A 1 72.10 7.72 67.19
N ARG A 2 71.22 7.08 67.98
CA ARG A 2 70.06 7.64 68.74
C ARG A 2 69.04 8.56 68.01
N SER A 3 67.90 7.99 67.60
CA SER A 3 66.53 8.09 68.22
C SER A 3 66.03 9.42 68.85
N PRO A 4 64.70 9.58 69.16
CA PRO A 4 63.45 9.28 68.40
C PRO A 4 62.27 10.29 68.65
N GLU A 5 61.07 10.00 68.09
CA GLU A 5 59.68 10.42 68.53
C GLU A 5 59.33 11.94 68.60
N VAL A 6 58.09 12.47 68.54
CA VAL A 6 56.70 12.17 69.01
C VAL A 6 55.72 12.87 68.00
N ILE A 7 54.67 12.28 67.38
CA ILE A 7 53.30 11.89 67.86
C ILE A 7 52.43 13.15 68.23
N ASP A 8 51.16 13.39 67.83
CA ASP A 8 50.12 12.63 67.07
C ASP A 8 49.12 13.54 66.27
N SER A 9 48.23 12.88 65.50
CA SER A 9 46.84 13.17 65.05
C SER A 9 46.16 14.57 65.12
N VAL A 10 45.58 14.99 63.97
CA VAL A 10 44.16 15.41 63.85
C VAL A 10 43.58 14.96 62.49
N ALA A 11 42.33 14.48 62.50
CA ALA A 11 41.49 14.04 61.37
C ALA A 11 41.50 14.98 60.13
N SER A 12 41.48 14.49 58.89
CA SER A 12 40.44 13.63 58.28
C SER A 12 39.04 14.28 58.13
N VAL A 13 38.92 15.62 58.00
CA VAL A 13 37.61 16.28 57.75
C VAL A 13 37.66 17.52 56.81
N ARG A 14 38.00 17.37 55.51
CA ARG A 14 37.77 18.43 54.48
C ARG A 14 37.37 17.93 53.07
N ARG A 15 36.56 16.87 52.99
CA ARG A 15 35.83 16.47 51.75
C ARG A 15 34.32 16.12 51.89
N PRO A 16 33.50 16.77 52.75
CA PRO A 16 32.02 16.69 52.59
C PRO A 16 31.37 17.94 51.96
N GLU A 17 32.00 19.11 52.05
CA GLU A 17 31.29 20.39 51.87
C GLU A 17 31.20 20.83 50.39
N LEU A 18 32.27 20.63 49.60
CA LEU A 18 32.23 20.80 48.14
C LEU A 18 31.30 19.77 47.45
N ALA A 19 31.18 18.55 48.01
CA ALA A 19 30.23 17.56 47.52
C ALA A 19 28.78 17.99 47.80
N LYS A 20 28.49 18.55 48.99
CA LYS A 20 27.16 19.10 49.30
C LYS A 20 26.79 20.30 48.44
N LEU A 21 27.72 21.20 48.12
CA LEU A 21 27.45 22.31 47.19
C LEU A 21 27.13 21.81 45.77
N ALA A 22 27.81 20.76 45.30
CA ALA A 22 27.47 20.12 44.03
C ALA A 22 26.10 19.40 44.08
N GLU A 23 25.81 18.63 45.14
CA GLU A 23 24.53 17.92 45.30
C GLU A 23 23.32 18.85 45.51
N THR A 24 23.52 20.02 46.12
CA THR A 24 22.43 20.98 46.34
C THR A 24 22.03 21.70 45.04
N SER A 25 22.99 21.90 44.12
CA SER A 25 22.73 22.45 42.78
C SER A 25 21.95 21.50 41.86
N VAL A 26 22.12 20.18 42.04
CA VAL A 26 21.42 19.16 41.23
C VAL A 26 19.94 18.98 41.61
N ARG A 27 19.51 19.41 42.80
CA ARG A 27 18.13 19.19 43.30
C ARG A 27 17.09 20.23 42.87
N ASN A 28 17.50 21.29 42.15
CA ASN A 28 16.62 22.38 41.71
C ASN A 28 16.47 22.50 40.17
N ARG A 29 16.61 21.40 39.41
CA ARG A 29 15.99 21.32 38.08
C ARG A 29 14.49 21.09 38.25
N PRO A 30 13.60 21.81 37.54
CA PRO A 30 12.19 21.47 37.55
C PRO A 30 12.01 20.05 37.04
N VAL A 31 11.29 19.23 37.80
CA VAL A 31 11.00 17.86 37.41
C VAL A 31 9.97 17.91 36.29
N PHE A 32 10.43 17.89 35.03
CA PHE A 32 9.59 17.67 33.86
C PHE A 32 9.04 16.23 33.87
N LYS A 33 8.06 15.99 34.74
CA LYS A 33 7.22 14.78 34.80
C LYS A 33 5.76 15.15 35.01
N MET A 34 5.18 15.87 34.05
CA MET A 34 3.79 15.59 33.66
C MET A 34 3.74 15.55 32.14
N SER A 35 3.70 14.32 31.63
CA SER A 35 3.56 14.00 30.22
C SER A 35 2.07 13.76 29.97
N HIS A 36 1.42 14.68 29.27
CA HIS A 36 -0.01 14.71 29.05
C HIS A 36 -0.40 14.00 27.74
N PRO A 37 -1.58 13.35 27.69
CA PRO A 37 -2.15 12.87 26.44
C PRO A 37 -2.47 14.04 25.52
N VAL A 38 -2.36 13.85 24.20
CA VAL A 38 -2.60 14.93 23.24
C VAL A 38 -4.11 15.15 23.09
N PRO A 39 -4.63 16.40 23.22
CA PRO A 39 -6.06 16.70 23.17
C PRO A 39 -6.80 15.98 22.04
N SER A 40 -7.92 15.33 22.34
CA SER A 40 -8.72 14.58 21.38
C SER A 40 -9.39 15.47 20.33
N GLU A 41 -9.57 16.75 20.65
CA GLU A 41 -10.15 17.78 19.79
C GLU A 41 -9.21 18.16 18.63
N LYS A 42 -9.80 18.64 17.53
CA LYS A 42 -9.12 18.94 16.27
C LYS A 42 -9.74 20.19 15.61
N PRO A 43 -9.11 21.38 15.72
CA PRO A 43 -7.85 21.64 16.42
C PRO A 43 -7.96 21.51 17.94
N ALA A 44 -6.82 21.41 18.62
CA ALA A 44 -6.71 21.49 20.07
C ALA A 44 -6.85 22.95 20.56
N ASN A 45 -6.43 23.92 19.74
CA ASN A 45 -6.57 25.35 20.00
C ASN A 45 -6.87 26.09 18.68
N SER A 46 -7.82 27.03 18.65
CA SER A 46 -8.17 27.79 17.43
C SER A 46 -7.02 28.67 16.93
N GLU A 47 -6.25 29.23 17.88
CA GLU A 47 -5.15 30.16 17.62
C GLU A 47 -3.90 29.45 17.09
N ASN A 48 -3.84 28.11 17.15
CA ASN A 48 -2.67 27.36 16.72
C ASN A 48 -2.49 27.43 15.18
N PRO A 49 -1.26 27.70 14.69
CA PRO A 49 -0.97 27.74 13.27
C PRO A 49 -1.35 26.43 12.58
N ARG A 50 -1.95 26.57 11.39
CA ARG A 50 -2.27 25.46 10.50
C ARG A 50 -1.34 25.52 9.30
N VAL A 51 -0.80 24.38 8.89
CA VAL A 51 0.02 24.25 7.68
C VAL A 51 -0.48 23.09 6.83
N PHE A 52 -0.14 23.08 5.54
CA PHE A 52 -0.53 22.03 4.62
C PHE A 52 0.66 21.46 3.84
N PHE A 53 0.55 20.18 3.51
CA PHE A 53 1.39 19.51 2.53
C PHE A 53 0.50 18.92 1.42
N ASP A 54 0.74 19.35 0.20
CA ASP A 54 0.24 18.65 -0.98
C ASP A 54 1.23 17.55 -1.34
N VAL A 55 0.80 16.29 -1.22
CA VAL A 55 1.66 15.11 -1.39
C VAL A 55 1.49 14.51 -2.78
N ASP A 56 2.61 14.28 -3.46
CA ASP A 56 2.71 13.58 -4.73
C ASP A 56 3.38 12.21 -4.52
N ILE A 57 2.83 11.15 -5.13
CA ILE A 57 3.34 9.77 -5.05
C ILE A 57 3.57 9.28 -6.48
N GLY A 58 4.81 8.92 -6.83
CA GLY A 58 5.17 8.48 -8.19
C GLY A 58 4.94 9.54 -9.27
N GLY A 59 4.88 10.83 -8.89
CA GLY A 59 4.56 11.94 -9.78
C GLY A 59 3.06 12.26 -9.95
N GLU A 60 2.17 11.57 -9.22
CA GLU A 60 0.73 11.86 -9.21
C GLU A 60 0.28 12.44 -7.85
N ARG A 61 -0.59 13.45 -7.88
CA ARG A 61 -1.14 14.11 -6.69
C ARG A 61 -2.01 13.16 -5.87
N ALA A 62 -1.52 12.74 -4.71
CA ALA A 62 -2.24 11.88 -3.78
C ALA A 62 -3.28 12.66 -2.95
N GLY A 63 -2.98 13.92 -2.60
CA GLY A 63 -3.93 14.83 -1.96
C GLY A 63 -3.27 15.86 -1.03
N ARG A 64 -4.09 16.52 -0.22
CA ARG A 64 -3.67 17.51 0.79
C ARG A 64 -3.75 16.96 2.22
N LEU A 65 -2.61 17.01 2.91
CA LEU A 65 -2.49 16.86 4.35
C LEU A 65 -2.60 18.23 5.01
N VAL A 66 -3.29 18.32 6.14
CA VAL A 66 -3.36 19.54 6.97
C VAL A 66 -2.95 19.20 8.39
N LEU A 67 -2.01 19.98 8.92
CA LEU A 67 -1.38 19.83 10.21
C LEU A 67 -1.71 21.04 11.09
N GLU A 68 -2.03 20.79 12.35
CA GLU A 68 -1.99 21.78 13.44
C GLU A 68 -0.60 21.76 14.06
N LEU A 69 -0.08 22.93 14.41
CA LEU A 69 1.17 23.09 15.15
C LEU A 69 0.87 23.65 16.54
N PHE A 70 1.35 22.99 17.60
CA PHE A 70 1.10 23.36 19.00
C PHE A 70 1.97 24.53 19.46
N ALA A 71 1.77 25.70 18.85
CA ALA A 71 2.53 26.91 19.15
C ALA A 71 2.27 27.46 20.56
N ASP A 72 1.15 27.07 21.17
CA ASP A 72 0.81 27.32 22.57
C ASP A 72 1.67 26.51 23.58
N ILE A 73 2.22 25.36 23.17
CA ILE A 73 3.03 24.48 24.03
C ILE A 73 4.52 24.46 23.61
N VAL A 74 4.82 24.51 22.32
CA VAL A 74 6.18 24.46 21.74
C VAL A 74 6.35 25.53 20.65
N PRO A 75 6.36 26.82 21.01
CA PRO A 75 6.40 27.94 20.06
C PRO A 75 7.64 27.94 19.16
N LYS A 76 8.85 27.62 19.64
CA LYS A 76 10.05 27.57 18.78
C LYS A 76 9.94 26.44 17.75
N THR A 77 9.48 25.28 18.19
CA THR A 77 9.36 24.08 17.35
C THR A 77 8.27 24.28 16.28
N ALA A 78 7.13 24.87 16.67
CA ALA A 78 6.05 25.25 15.77
C ALA A 78 6.47 26.34 14.75
N GLU A 79 7.16 27.41 15.18
CA GLU A 79 7.63 28.47 14.26
C GLU A 79 8.70 27.95 13.29
N ASN A 80 9.62 27.09 13.73
CA ASN A 80 10.56 26.41 12.82
C ASN A 80 9.82 25.66 11.71
N PHE A 81 8.83 24.84 12.08
CA PHE A 81 8.07 24.06 11.10
C PHE A 81 7.20 24.92 10.19
N ARG A 82 6.51 25.94 10.74
CA ARG A 82 5.69 26.89 9.96
C ARG A 82 6.53 27.62 8.92
N ALA A 83 7.67 28.17 9.31
CA ALA A 83 8.56 28.88 8.42
C ALA A 83 9.20 27.97 7.35
N LEU A 84 9.50 26.71 7.67
CA LEU A 84 9.93 25.70 6.69
C LEU A 84 8.79 25.28 5.75
N CYS A 85 7.52 25.41 6.14
CA CYS A 85 6.38 25.24 5.23
C CYS A 85 6.21 26.43 4.27
N THR A 86 6.48 27.66 4.71
CA THR A 86 6.31 28.88 3.88
C THR A 86 7.54 29.21 3.02
N GLY A 87 8.74 28.77 3.42
CA GLY A 87 10.00 29.12 2.75
C GLY A 87 10.48 30.56 3.04
N GLU A 88 9.84 31.26 3.96
CA GLU A 88 10.01 32.71 4.16
C GLU A 88 11.40 33.14 4.66
N LYS A 89 12.17 32.23 5.26
CA LYS A 89 13.49 32.52 5.84
C LYS A 89 14.63 32.44 4.82
N GLY A 90 14.33 32.17 3.54
CA GLY A 90 15.29 32.23 2.45
C GLY A 90 16.21 31.02 2.37
N ILE A 91 17.53 31.25 2.26
CA ILE A 91 18.55 30.22 2.10
C ILE A 91 19.20 29.88 3.45
N GLY A 92 19.30 28.60 3.75
CA GLY A 92 19.92 28.06 4.95
C GLY A 92 21.44 28.23 4.95
N LYS A 93 22.01 28.48 6.13
CA LYS A 93 23.41 28.91 6.28
C LYS A 93 24.37 27.72 6.20
N SER A 94 23.96 26.56 6.72
CA SER A 94 24.80 25.36 6.77
C SER A 94 24.69 24.52 5.50
N THR A 95 23.50 24.45 4.89
CA THR A 95 23.24 23.61 3.71
C THR A 95 23.34 24.36 2.37
N GLY A 96 23.24 25.69 2.39
CA GLY A 96 23.20 26.53 1.19
C GLY A 96 21.94 26.32 0.33
N LYS A 97 20.90 25.68 0.87
CA LYS A 97 19.64 25.36 0.17
C LYS A 97 18.46 26.14 0.75
N PRO A 98 17.35 26.31 0.02
CA PRO A 98 16.16 26.98 0.54
C PRO A 98 15.64 26.30 1.82
N LEU A 99 15.34 27.09 2.84
CA LEU A 99 14.69 26.65 4.08
C LEU A 99 13.21 26.37 3.84
N HIS A 100 12.92 25.37 3.01
CA HIS A 100 11.58 25.12 2.47
C HIS A 100 11.33 23.63 2.21
N PHE A 101 10.20 23.10 2.67
CA PHE A 101 9.83 21.70 2.46
C PHE A 101 9.34 21.36 1.04
N LYS A 102 9.09 22.35 0.18
CA LYS A 102 8.64 22.12 -1.19
C LYS A 102 9.69 21.36 -2.00
N GLY A 103 9.31 20.19 -2.52
CA GLY A 103 10.19 19.25 -3.21
C GLY A 103 10.93 18.28 -2.28
N CYS A 104 10.75 18.36 -0.95
CA CYS A 104 11.36 17.43 0.00
C CYS A 104 10.64 16.08 -0.03
N PRO A 105 11.36 14.94 -0.08
CA PRO A 105 10.75 13.62 -0.02
C PRO A 105 10.54 13.08 1.40
N PHE A 106 9.55 12.19 1.51
CA PHE A 106 9.45 11.24 2.61
C PHE A 106 10.47 10.11 2.37
N HIS A 107 11.69 10.31 2.85
CA HIS A 107 12.82 9.43 2.59
C HIS A 107 12.78 8.11 3.38
N ARG A 108 11.93 8.03 4.42
CA ARG A 108 11.83 6.84 5.28
C ARG A 108 10.38 6.61 5.72
N ILE A 109 9.87 5.39 5.52
CA ILE A 109 8.49 4.97 5.81
C ILE A 109 8.54 3.59 6.46
N ILE A 110 7.94 3.44 7.65
CA ILE A 110 7.86 2.16 8.35
C ILE A 110 6.40 1.84 8.66
N LYS A 111 5.91 0.74 8.06
CA LYS A 111 4.52 0.27 8.21
C LYS A 111 4.22 -0.02 9.68
N LYS A 112 3.08 0.48 10.19
CA LYS A 112 2.67 0.42 11.60
C LYS A 112 3.64 1.08 12.58
N PHE A 113 4.34 2.12 12.14
CA PHE A 113 5.18 2.94 13.02
C PHE A 113 5.04 4.43 12.67
N MET A 114 5.70 4.91 11.61
CA MET A 114 5.73 6.32 11.24
C MET A 114 6.13 6.54 9.76
N ILE A 115 5.90 7.75 9.27
CA ILE A 115 6.48 8.29 8.03
C ILE A 115 7.38 9.49 8.37
N GLN A 116 8.60 9.53 7.83
CA GLN A 116 9.62 10.55 8.12
C GLN A 116 10.04 11.30 6.85
N GLY A 117 10.24 12.61 7.00
CA GLY A 117 10.62 13.55 5.94
C GLY A 117 11.37 14.76 6.50
N GLY A 118 11.45 15.84 5.71
CA GLY A 118 12.02 17.12 6.16
C GLY A 118 13.53 17.30 5.97
N ASP A 119 14.23 16.29 5.46
CA ASP A 119 15.58 16.44 4.91
C ASP A 119 15.48 17.07 3.50
N PHE A 120 15.40 18.40 3.45
CA PHE A 120 15.38 19.13 2.18
C PHE A 120 16.77 19.22 1.52
N SER A 121 17.86 18.92 2.24
CA SER A 121 19.22 19.11 1.73
C SER A 121 19.79 17.86 1.08
N ASN A 122 19.80 16.73 1.78
CA ASN A 122 20.40 15.47 1.31
C ASN A 122 19.35 14.44 0.89
N GLN A 123 18.08 14.69 1.27
CA GLN A 123 16.92 13.89 0.86
C GLN A 123 16.98 12.40 1.26
N ASN A 124 17.79 12.08 2.29
CA ASN A 124 18.10 10.71 2.70
C ASN A 124 18.18 10.50 4.22
N GLY A 125 17.89 11.55 5.01
CA GLY A 125 17.92 11.52 6.47
C GLY A 125 19.26 11.97 7.09
N THR A 126 20.27 12.31 6.27
CA THR A 126 21.57 12.80 6.76
C THR A 126 21.67 14.33 6.83
N GLY A 127 20.69 15.05 6.27
CA GLY A 127 20.71 16.50 6.13
C GLY A 127 19.54 17.24 6.79
N GLY A 128 19.32 18.46 6.32
CA GLY A 128 18.41 19.44 6.91
C GLY A 128 19.09 20.36 7.92
N GLU A 129 18.54 21.57 8.08
CA GLU A 129 18.90 22.53 9.13
C GLU A 129 17.63 23.26 9.58
N SER A 130 17.62 23.81 10.80
CA SER A 130 16.51 24.61 11.32
C SER A 130 16.58 26.06 10.84
N ILE A 131 15.51 26.84 11.04
CA ILE A 131 15.54 28.29 10.80
C ILE A 131 16.45 29.06 11.77
N TYR A 132 16.89 28.42 12.86
CA TYR A 132 17.73 29.00 13.90
C TYR A 132 19.23 28.70 13.71
N GLY A 133 19.56 27.82 12.75
CA GLY A 133 20.91 27.27 12.54
C GLY A 133 20.85 25.76 12.29
N GLU A 134 22.00 25.07 12.29
CA GLU A 134 22.06 23.62 12.01
C GLU A 134 21.09 22.82 12.90
N LYS A 135 21.11 23.07 14.22
CA LYS A 135 20.31 22.37 15.23
C LYS A 135 19.79 23.32 16.32
N PHE A 136 18.71 22.92 17.00
CA PHE A 136 18.18 23.58 18.20
C PHE A 136 17.76 22.57 19.29
N GLU A 137 17.59 23.09 20.50
CA GLU A 137 17.29 22.37 21.75
C GLU A 137 15.91 21.66 21.75
N ASP A 138 15.74 20.66 22.63
CA ASP A 138 14.45 20.03 22.88
C ASP A 138 13.58 20.94 23.77
N GLU A 139 12.58 21.59 23.16
CA GLU A 139 11.80 22.66 23.82
C GLU A 139 10.99 22.18 25.04
N ASN A 140 10.26 21.06 24.90
CA ASN A 140 9.74 20.27 26.02
C ASN A 140 9.21 18.90 25.54
N PHE A 141 8.89 18.03 26.50
CA PHE A 141 8.22 16.74 26.27
C PHE A 141 6.84 16.72 26.94
N HIS A 142 6.06 17.81 26.79
CA HIS A 142 4.75 17.94 27.43
C HIS A 142 3.76 16.88 26.93
N TYR A 143 3.81 16.53 25.65
CA TYR A 143 2.91 15.55 25.03
C TYR A 143 3.57 14.19 24.77
N ILE A 144 2.78 13.12 24.92
CA ILE A 144 3.17 11.73 24.61
C ILE A 144 2.69 11.29 23.23
N HIS A 145 3.31 10.25 22.69
CA HIS A 145 2.95 9.64 21.40
C HIS A 145 1.82 8.60 21.55
N ASP A 146 0.69 9.01 22.16
CA ASP A 146 -0.44 8.13 22.51
C ASP A 146 -1.31 7.67 21.33
N LYS A 147 -1.27 8.39 20.21
CA LYS A 147 -2.23 8.21 19.10
C LYS A 147 -1.58 8.37 17.71
N PRO A 148 -2.22 7.80 16.67
CA PRO A 148 -1.77 8.00 15.29
C PRO A 148 -2.08 9.41 14.78
N GLY A 149 -1.24 9.90 13.88
CA GLY A 149 -1.34 11.24 13.29
C GLY A 149 -0.78 12.35 14.17
N LEU A 150 0.17 12.04 15.06
CA LEU A 150 0.97 13.04 15.77
C LEU A 150 2.19 13.42 14.95
N LEU A 151 2.55 14.69 14.99
CA LEU A 151 3.70 15.28 14.31
C LEU A 151 4.79 15.55 15.35
N SER A 152 5.99 15.02 15.13
CA SER A 152 7.07 15.01 16.12
C SER A 152 8.46 15.15 15.46
N MET A 153 9.42 15.75 16.16
CA MET A 153 10.74 16.08 15.61
C MET A 153 11.64 14.84 15.54
N ALA A 154 12.28 14.63 14.39
CA ALA A 154 13.39 13.68 14.27
C ALA A 154 14.69 14.36 14.71
N ASN A 155 15.46 13.67 15.54
CA ASN A 155 16.75 14.13 16.07
C ASN A 155 17.77 12.98 16.06
N SER A 156 19.03 13.29 16.37
CA SER A 156 20.15 12.33 16.48
C SER A 156 20.65 12.22 17.92
N GLY A 157 19.74 12.36 18.89
CA GLY A 157 20.04 12.52 20.32
C GLY A 157 19.48 13.83 20.89
N PRO A 158 19.63 14.05 22.21
CA PRO A 158 19.10 15.24 22.88
C PRO A 158 19.62 16.54 22.25
N ASP A 159 18.76 17.56 22.16
CA ASP A 159 19.08 18.91 21.68
C ASP A 159 19.65 18.97 20.25
N THR A 160 19.22 18.04 19.38
CA THR A 160 19.66 17.98 17.97
C THR A 160 18.52 18.10 16.95
N ASN A 161 17.49 18.89 17.26
CA ASN A 161 16.37 19.13 16.35
C ASN A 161 16.79 19.99 15.15
N GLY A 162 16.42 19.59 13.94
CA GLY A 162 16.73 20.31 12.69
C GLY A 162 15.45 20.69 11.92
N SER A 163 15.32 20.17 10.70
CA SER A 163 14.10 20.25 9.89
C SER A 163 13.39 18.92 9.69
N GLN A 164 14.03 17.80 10.07
CA GLN A 164 13.44 16.48 9.92
C GLN A 164 12.32 16.24 10.92
N PHE A 165 11.25 15.61 10.45
CA PHE A 165 10.04 15.33 11.22
C PHE A 165 9.50 13.94 10.88
N PHE A 166 8.67 13.40 11.76
CA PHE A 166 7.87 12.22 11.46
C PHE A 166 6.41 12.39 11.87
N ILE A 167 5.54 11.65 11.19
CA ILE A 167 4.11 11.52 11.51
C ILE A 167 3.83 10.09 11.94
N THR A 168 3.26 9.91 13.13
CA THR A 168 2.94 8.58 13.66
C THR A 168 1.78 7.92 12.90
N THR A 169 1.84 6.61 12.69
CA THR A 169 0.74 5.81 12.10
C THR A 169 0.02 4.94 13.13
N VAL A 170 0.64 4.78 14.31
CA VAL A 170 0.15 4.09 15.52
C VAL A 170 0.56 4.88 16.77
N ALA A 171 0.22 4.39 17.97
CA ALA A 171 0.81 4.90 19.22
C ALA A 171 2.28 4.44 19.35
N THR A 172 3.20 5.32 19.75
CA THR A 172 4.65 5.05 19.79
C THR A 172 5.30 5.50 21.11
N PRO A 173 4.86 5.02 22.28
CA PRO A 173 5.28 5.53 23.60
C PRO A 173 6.77 5.31 23.92
N HIS A 174 7.48 4.49 23.15
CA HIS A 174 8.93 4.32 23.27
C HIS A 174 9.74 5.55 22.78
N LEU A 175 9.07 6.52 22.15
CA LEU A 175 9.62 7.82 21.71
C LEU A 175 9.37 8.94 22.72
N ASP A 176 8.58 8.68 23.78
CA ASP A 176 8.25 9.68 24.80
C ASP A 176 9.51 10.11 25.58
N GLY A 177 9.64 11.40 25.82
CA GLY A 177 10.83 11.99 26.46
C GLY A 177 12.10 11.97 25.61
N LYS A 178 12.00 11.66 24.31
CA LYS A 178 13.12 11.65 23.34
C LYS A 178 12.87 12.50 22.10
N HIS A 179 11.62 12.64 21.69
CA HIS A 179 11.21 13.42 20.53
C HIS A 179 10.12 14.42 20.93
N VAL A 180 10.29 15.67 20.51
CA VAL A 180 9.34 16.76 20.80
C VAL A 180 8.10 16.59 19.90
N VAL A 181 6.96 16.29 20.52
CA VAL A 181 5.65 16.29 19.85
C VAL A 181 5.17 17.74 19.71
N PHE A 182 4.99 18.21 18.47
CA PHE A 182 4.70 19.62 18.19
C PHE A 182 3.49 19.86 17.29
N GLY A 183 2.72 18.82 16.95
CA GLY A 183 1.50 19.00 16.18
C GLY A 183 0.67 17.73 15.98
N GLN A 184 -0.41 17.86 15.23
CA GLN A 184 -1.26 16.73 14.83
C GLN A 184 -1.92 16.90 13.45
N VAL A 185 -2.25 15.79 12.82
CA VAL A 185 -3.00 15.74 11.55
C VAL A 185 -4.46 16.10 11.79
N LEU A 186 -4.89 17.25 11.27
CA LEU A 186 -6.29 17.69 11.25
C LEU A 186 -7.09 17.02 10.13
N LYS A 187 -6.54 17.03 8.90
CA LYS A 187 -7.15 16.46 7.68
C LYS A 187 -6.09 15.75 6.86
N GLY A 188 -6.52 14.80 6.03
CA GLY A 188 -5.60 14.03 5.17
C GLY A 188 -4.97 12.79 5.81
N MET A 189 -5.46 12.30 6.96
CA MET A 189 -4.97 11.04 7.56
C MET A 189 -5.06 9.82 6.63
N GLY A 190 -5.95 9.85 5.63
CA GLY A 190 -5.98 8.85 4.55
C GLY A 190 -4.72 8.85 3.67
N ILE A 191 -4.06 9.99 3.50
CA ILE A 191 -2.79 10.13 2.75
C ILE A 191 -1.64 9.58 3.58
N VAL A 192 -1.62 9.83 4.90
CA VAL A 192 -0.65 9.22 5.83
C VAL A 192 -0.71 7.69 5.76
N LYS A 193 -1.92 7.12 5.79
CA LYS A 193 -2.13 5.67 5.62
C LYS A 193 -1.83 5.16 4.22
N LEU A 194 -2.00 5.99 3.19
CA LEU A 194 -1.62 5.64 1.82
C LEU A 194 -0.10 5.54 1.69
N LEU A 195 0.64 6.54 2.20
CA LEU A 195 2.10 6.54 2.27
C LEU A 195 2.62 5.32 3.05
N GLU A 196 2.05 5.06 4.24
CA GLU A 196 2.34 3.88 5.06
C GLU A 196 2.12 2.55 4.31
N SER A 197 1.13 2.49 3.41
CA SER A 197 0.81 1.24 2.69
C SER A 197 1.81 0.89 1.58
N LEU A 198 2.59 1.86 1.09
CA LEU A 198 3.52 1.70 -0.03
C LEU A 198 4.64 0.70 0.26
N ASP A 199 5.17 0.08 -0.78
CA ASP A 199 6.29 -0.84 -0.64
C ASP A 199 7.62 -0.09 -0.55
N THR A 200 8.52 -0.63 0.28
CA THR A 200 9.70 0.03 0.80
C THR A 200 10.89 -0.91 0.77
N THR A 201 12.04 -0.44 0.27
CA THR A 201 13.33 -1.12 0.33
C THR A 201 14.20 -0.37 1.35
N GLU A 202 14.70 -1.05 2.38
CA GLU A 202 15.52 -0.43 3.46
C GLU A 202 14.84 0.81 4.09
N ASP A 203 13.57 0.68 4.46
CA ASP A 203 12.64 1.73 4.90
C ASP A 203 12.36 2.85 3.87
N ALA A 204 13.10 2.96 2.75
CA ALA A 204 12.87 3.97 1.71
C ALA A 204 11.74 3.53 0.75
N PRO A 205 10.77 4.40 0.40
CA PRO A 205 9.68 4.02 -0.51
C PRO A 205 10.16 3.81 -1.95
N GLU A 206 9.73 2.71 -2.59
CA GLU A 206 10.09 2.40 -3.98
C GLU A 206 9.59 3.45 -4.98
N LYS A 207 8.47 4.10 -4.66
CA LYS A 207 7.90 5.21 -5.43
C LYS A 207 8.29 6.53 -4.78
N PRO A 208 8.83 7.51 -5.53
CA PRO A 208 9.10 8.84 -4.99
C PRO A 208 7.86 9.44 -4.33
N CYS A 209 7.96 9.74 -3.04
CA CYS A 209 6.91 10.35 -2.24
C CYS A 209 7.38 11.74 -1.82
N VAL A 210 6.77 12.79 -2.36
CA VAL A 210 7.30 14.16 -2.31
C VAL A 210 6.24 15.15 -1.83
N ILE A 211 6.65 16.13 -1.04
CA ILE A 211 5.86 17.31 -0.72
C ILE A 211 5.89 18.24 -1.95
N GLY A 212 4.92 18.09 -2.86
CA GLY A 212 4.88 18.83 -4.14
C GLY A 212 4.58 20.31 -3.97
N ASP A 213 3.80 20.67 -2.94
CA ASP A 213 3.57 22.05 -2.52
C ASP A 213 3.33 22.11 -1.00
N CYS A 214 3.69 23.21 -0.35
CA CYS A 214 3.46 23.41 1.08
C CYS A 214 3.24 24.89 1.40
N GLY A 215 2.72 25.15 2.60
CA GLY A 215 2.50 26.50 3.08
C GLY A 215 1.71 26.55 4.37
N GLU A 216 1.52 27.77 4.87
CA GLU A 216 0.59 28.08 5.94
C GLU A 216 -0.85 28.11 5.40
N HIS A 217 -1.80 27.62 6.20
CA HIS A 217 -3.21 27.53 5.86
C HIS A 217 -4.01 28.48 6.75
N LYS A 218 -4.51 29.57 6.15
CA LYS A 218 -5.17 30.66 6.87
C LYS A 218 -6.64 30.36 7.12
N GLU A 219 -7.23 31.10 8.05
CA GLU A 219 -8.67 31.03 8.29
C GLU A 219 -9.45 31.49 7.05
N GLY A 220 -10.36 30.63 6.58
CA GLY A 220 -11.12 30.84 5.34
C GLY A 220 -10.49 30.23 4.09
N ASP A 221 -9.25 29.74 4.13
CA ASP A 221 -8.65 29.02 3.01
C ASP A 221 -9.41 27.70 2.73
N SER A 222 -9.52 27.34 1.45
CA SER A 222 -10.20 26.11 1.06
C SER A 222 -9.43 24.85 1.49
N TRP A 223 -10.06 23.98 2.28
CA TRP A 223 -9.51 22.69 2.74
C TRP A 223 -9.12 21.76 1.59
N ALA A 224 -9.81 21.87 0.46
CA ALA A 224 -9.47 21.20 -0.77
C ALA A 224 -9.09 22.24 -1.81
N ARG A 225 -7.85 22.19 -2.30
CA ARG A 225 -7.56 22.72 -3.64
C ARG A 225 -8.20 21.75 -4.63
N SER A 226 -9.46 22.03 -4.96
CA SER A 226 -10.17 21.43 -6.08
C SER A 226 -9.25 21.41 -7.30
N GLN A 227 -9.39 20.40 -8.17
CA GLN A 227 -8.79 20.47 -9.50
C GLN A 227 -9.47 21.55 -10.34
N ALA A 228 -9.16 22.82 -10.07
CA ALA A 228 -9.22 23.85 -11.09
C ALA A 228 -8.08 23.51 -12.08
N THR A 229 -8.29 23.27 -13.37
CA THR A 229 -9.04 24.07 -14.34
C THR A 229 -8.63 25.54 -14.26
N ASP A 230 -7.42 25.81 -14.73
CA ASP A 230 -6.99 27.16 -15.09
C ASP A 230 -7.91 27.70 -16.21
N GLN A 231 -9.00 28.33 -15.82
CA GLN A 231 -9.72 29.30 -16.65
C GLN A 231 -9.13 30.70 -16.40
N GLU A 232 -7.84 30.86 -16.69
CA GLU A 232 -7.35 32.18 -17.07
C GLU A 232 -7.71 32.40 -18.54
N THR A 233 -8.51 33.43 -18.81
CA THR A 233 -8.87 33.86 -20.15
C THR A 233 -7.61 34.28 -20.91
N PRO A 234 -7.20 33.57 -21.98
CA PRO A 234 -5.98 33.93 -22.68
C PRO A 234 -6.25 35.10 -23.61
N THR A 235 -5.68 36.27 -23.29
CA THR A 235 -5.46 37.29 -24.32
C THR A 235 -4.50 36.73 -25.37
N LEU A 236 -4.98 36.77 -26.60
CA LEU A 236 -4.44 36.33 -27.88
C LEU A 236 -2.89 36.17 -28.02
N ASN A 237 -2.50 35.16 -28.81
CA ASN A 237 -1.17 34.85 -29.36
C ASN A 237 -0.18 34.03 -28.50
N SER A 238 -0.26 32.71 -28.63
CA SER A 238 0.86 31.95 -29.25
C SER A 238 0.38 30.61 -29.82
N GLN A 239 1.03 30.15 -30.89
CA GLN A 239 0.62 28.98 -31.68
C GLN A 239 0.77 27.68 -30.86
N ARG A 240 -0.31 26.89 -30.75
CA ARG A 240 -0.25 25.51 -30.20
C ARG A 240 -0.66 24.49 -31.25
N THR A 241 0.18 23.48 -31.44
CA THR A 241 0.00 22.42 -32.46
C THR A 241 -1.01 21.35 -32.02
N PRO A 242 -1.72 20.69 -32.96
CA PRO A 242 -2.87 19.82 -32.65
C PRO A 242 -2.54 18.48 -31.98
N THR A 243 -1.27 18.18 -31.73
CA THR A 243 -0.83 16.88 -31.16
C THR A 243 -0.92 16.79 -29.63
N SER A 244 -1.06 17.93 -28.93
CA SER A 244 -1.15 17.97 -27.47
C SER A 244 -2.56 17.57 -26.95
N THR A 245 -3.61 18.11 -27.56
CA THR A 245 -5.00 17.88 -27.15
C THR A 245 -5.43 16.42 -27.30
N LEU A 246 -4.98 15.74 -28.37
CA LEU A 246 -5.28 14.33 -28.61
C LEU A 246 -4.66 13.40 -27.53
N LYS A 247 -3.44 13.71 -27.06
CA LYS A 247 -2.78 12.99 -25.96
C LYS A 247 -3.48 13.23 -24.62
N MET A 248 -3.99 14.44 -24.39
CA MET A 248 -4.77 14.78 -23.20
C MET A 248 -6.13 14.06 -23.20
N TRP A 249 -6.85 14.07 -24.33
CA TRP A 249 -8.13 13.38 -24.49
C TRP A 249 -8.02 11.86 -24.35
N THR A 250 -6.99 11.25 -24.93
CA THR A 250 -6.74 9.80 -24.79
C THR A 250 -6.41 9.41 -23.35
N LYS A 251 -5.61 10.21 -22.62
CA LYS A 251 -5.39 10.03 -21.18
C LYS A 251 -6.69 10.18 -20.37
N PHE A 252 -7.52 11.18 -20.67
CA PHE A 252 -8.81 11.39 -19.99
C PHE A 252 -9.79 10.23 -20.23
N CYS A 253 -9.94 9.77 -21.48
CA CYS A 253 -10.76 8.60 -21.81
C CYS A 253 -10.24 7.31 -21.16
N LEU A 254 -8.92 7.15 -21.03
CA LEU A 254 -8.32 6.03 -20.32
C LEU A 254 -8.62 6.10 -18.81
N TRP A 255 -8.50 7.28 -18.20
CA TRP A 255 -8.81 7.53 -16.78
C TRP A 255 -10.28 7.31 -16.45
N LEU A 256 -11.22 7.79 -17.28
CA LEU A 256 -12.64 7.49 -17.10
C LEU A 256 -12.92 5.98 -17.17
N ARG A 257 -12.19 5.26 -18.02
CA ARG A 257 -12.31 3.80 -18.15
C ARG A 257 -11.71 3.06 -16.95
N THR A 258 -10.56 3.49 -16.41
CA THR A 258 -9.97 2.89 -15.20
C THR A 258 -10.82 3.19 -13.97
N LEU A 259 -11.36 4.40 -13.82
CA LEU A 259 -12.35 4.72 -12.79
C LEU A 259 -13.55 3.79 -12.87
N LYS A 260 -14.11 3.56 -14.06
CA LYS A 260 -15.29 2.69 -14.18
C LYS A 260 -14.98 1.23 -13.81
N ILE A 261 -13.79 0.75 -14.15
CA ILE A 261 -13.31 -0.57 -13.72
C ILE A 261 -13.18 -0.59 -12.19
N LEU A 262 -12.58 0.43 -11.57
CA LEU A 262 -12.40 0.53 -10.12
C LEU A 262 -13.73 0.54 -9.34
N GLU A 263 -14.75 1.26 -9.83
CA GLU A 263 -16.10 1.20 -9.27
C GLU A 263 -16.67 -0.23 -9.31
N THR A 264 -16.52 -0.93 -10.45
CA THR A 264 -17.04 -2.29 -10.59
C THR A 264 -16.31 -3.31 -9.73
N THR A 265 -14.98 -3.22 -9.59
CA THR A 265 -14.21 -4.11 -8.71
C THR A 265 -14.50 -3.84 -7.23
N PHE A 266 -14.66 -2.58 -6.82
CA PHE A 266 -15.06 -2.23 -5.46
C PHE A 266 -16.48 -2.74 -5.13
N SER A 267 -17.43 -2.58 -6.04
CA SER A 267 -18.78 -3.14 -5.92
C SER A 267 -18.76 -4.68 -5.78
N ARG A 268 -17.92 -5.37 -6.56
CA ARG A 268 -17.70 -6.82 -6.46
C ARG A 268 -17.17 -7.23 -5.08
N VAL A 269 -16.17 -6.54 -4.55
CA VAL A 269 -15.62 -6.84 -3.21
C VAL A 269 -16.66 -6.58 -2.11
N LYS A 270 -17.40 -5.47 -2.19
CA LYS A 270 -18.45 -5.13 -1.21
C LYS A 270 -19.59 -6.16 -1.20
N THR A 271 -20.01 -6.62 -2.38
CA THR A 271 -21.05 -7.66 -2.50
C THR A 271 -20.54 -9.07 -2.16
N GLY A 272 -19.27 -9.37 -2.39
CA GLY A 272 -18.62 -10.58 -1.89
C GLY A 272 -18.70 -10.70 -0.38
N LYS A 273 -18.23 -9.68 0.35
CA LYS A 273 -18.31 -9.60 1.82
C LYS A 273 -19.74 -9.66 2.37
N ALA A 274 -20.72 -9.13 1.64
CA ALA A 274 -22.13 -9.27 2.03
C ALA A 274 -22.64 -10.72 1.93
N LEU A 275 -22.14 -11.47 0.94
CA LEU A 275 -22.50 -12.89 0.73
C LEU A 275 -21.72 -13.86 1.62
N GLU A 276 -20.63 -13.42 2.27
CA GLU A 276 -19.99 -14.16 3.36
C GLU A 276 -20.86 -14.16 4.63
N LEU A 277 -21.68 -13.13 4.82
CA LEU A 277 -22.60 -12.98 5.97
C LEU A 277 -23.99 -13.57 5.69
N ASP A 278 -24.55 -13.36 4.50
CA ASP A 278 -25.82 -13.95 4.03
C ASP A 278 -25.64 -14.55 2.64
N GLN A 279 -25.40 -15.86 2.58
CA GLN A 279 -25.15 -16.60 1.34
C GLN A 279 -26.39 -16.69 0.41
N ALA A 280 -27.60 -16.45 0.95
CA ALA A 280 -28.85 -16.53 0.21
C ALA A 280 -29.33 -15.18 -0.34
N SER A 281 -28.62 -14.09 -0.05
CA SER A 281 -29.05 -12.72 -0.38
C SER A 281 -29.19 -12.47 -1.89
N THR A 282 -30.41 -12.57 -2.42
CA THR A 282 -30.75 -12.35 -3.85
C THR A 282 -30.28 -10.98 -4.34
N LYS A 283 -30.42 -9.94 -3.51
CA LYS A 283 -30.01 -8.56 -3.78
C LYS A 283 -28.48 -8.42 -3.88
N ALA A 284 -27.71 -9.17 -3.11
CA ALA A 284 -26.25 -9.15 -3.19
C ALA A 284 -25.75 -9.98 -4.38
N LEU A 285 -26.34 -11.16 -4.63
CA LEU A 285 -26.05 -11.97 -5.83
C LEU A 285 -26.31 -11.19 -7.13
N PHE A 286 -27.46 -10.53 -7.25
CA PHE A 286 -27.81 -9.74 -8.42
C PHE A 286 -26.83 -8.58 -8.65
N ARG A 287 -26.46 -7.85 -7.59
CA ARG A 287 -25.47 -6.76 -7.66
C ARG A 287 -24.06 -7.27 -7.99
N ARG A 288 -23.67 -8.44 -7.50
CA ARG A 288 -22.40 -9.08 -7.84
C ARG A 288 -22.38 -9.49 -9.32
N ALA A 289 -23.46 -10.05 -9.85
CA ALA A 289 -23.61 -10.35 -11.27
C ALA A 289 -23.51 -9.10 -12.17
N GLN A 290 -24.10 -7.97 -11.76
CA GLN A 290 -23.93 -6.70 -12.47
C GLN A 290 -22.48 -6.21 -12.47
N ALA A 291 -21.75 -6.39 -11.36
CA ALA A 291 -20.32 -6.08 -11.31
C ALA A 291 -19.49 -6.98 -12.24
N TRP A 292 -19.79 -8.29 -12.29
CA TRP A 292 -19.16 -9.23 -13.23
C TRP A 292 -19.41 -8.87 -14.70
N GLN A 293 -20.63 -8.45 -15.05
CA GLN A 293 -20.92 -7.92 -16.40
C GLN A 293 -20.08 -6.68 -16.74
N GLY A 294 -19.87 -5.78 -15.78
CA GLY A 294 -18.98 -4.62 -15.93
C GLY A 294 -17.53 -5.00 -16.23
N LEU A 295 -17.08 -6.14 -15.72
CA LEU A 295 -15.76 -6.74 -15.98
C LEU A 295 -15.74 -7.65 -17.24
N LYS A 296 -16.88 -7.82 -17.92
CA LYS A 296 -17.11 -8.76 -19.04
C LYS A 296 -16.96 -10.25 -18.68
N GLU A 297 -16.98 -10.61 -17.39
CA GLU A 297 -16.94 -12.00 -16.94
C GLU A 297 -18.36 -12.61 -16.91
N ASN A 298 -18.98 -12.70 -18.09
CA ASN A 298 -20.38 -13.11 -18.24
C ASN A 298 -20.66 -14.51 -17.67
N SER A 299 -19.68 -15.43 -17.73
CA SER A 299 -19.77 -16.78 -17.15
C SER A 299 -20.00 -16.75 -15.63
N GLN A 300 -19.32 -15.85 -14.89
CA GLN A 300 -19.51 -15.69 -13.45
C GLN A 300 -20.84 -14.99 -13.13
N ALA A 301 -21.20 -13.97 -13.91
CA ALA A 301 -22.51 -13.32 -13.80
C ALA A 301 -23.66 -14.32 -13.96
N MET A 302 -23.56 -15.28 -14.88
CA MET A 302 -24.55 -16.33 -15.08
C MET A 302 -24.67 -17.28 -13.86
N ILE A 303 -23.57 -17.59 -13.17
CA ILE A 303 -23.60 -18.44 -11.97
C ILE A 303 -24.35 -17.72 -10.84
N ASP A 304 -24.04 -16.45 -10.60
CA ASP A 304 -24.69 -15.65 -9.56
C ASP A 304 -26.18 -15.40 -9.88
N LEU A 305 -26.54 -15.14 -11.13
CA LEU A 305 -27.94 -14.99 -11.55
C LEU A 305 -28.74 -16.29 -11.44
N LYS A 306 -28.14 -17.46 -11.75
CA LYS A 306 -28.80 -18.76 -11.55
C LYS A 306 -29.04 -19.05 -10.07
N LYS A 307 -28.07 -18.76 -9.20
CA LYS A 307 -28.23 -18.86 -7.74
C LYS A 307 -29.35 -17.94 -7.24
N ALA A 308 -29.36 -16.68 -7.69
CA ALA A 308 -30.39 -15.71 -7.31
C ALA A 308 -31.79 -16.13 -7.79
N HIS A 309 -31.91 -16.68 -9.00
CA HIS A 309 -33.18 -17.19 -9.54
C HIS A 309 -33.66 -18.46 -8.82
N GLY A 310 -32.76 -19.31 -8.34
CA GLY A 310 -33.11 -20.47 -7.51
C GLY A 310 -33.65 -20.10 -6.12
N VAL A 311 -33.26 -18.95 -5.57
CA VAL A 311 -33.77 -18.43 -4.28
C VAL A 311 -35.04 -17.58 -4.46
N ALA A 312 -35.15 -16.82 -5.55
CA ALA A 312 -36.33 -16.02 -5.88
C ALA A 312 -36.74 -16.21 -7.37
N PRO A 313 -37.51 -17.27 -7.68
CA PRO A 313 -37.96 -17.54 -9.05
C PRO A 313 -38.96 -16.49 -9.56
N GLU A 314 -39.74 -15.89 -8.66
CA GLU A 314 -40.77 -14.88 -8.93
C GLU A 314 -40.21 -13.51 -9.41
N ASP A 315 -38.92 -13.25 -9.20
CA ASP A 315 -38.31 -11.95 -9.54
C ASP A 315 -38.09 -11.81 -11.06
N LYS A 316 -38.98 -11.02 -11.68
CA LYS A 316 -38.94 -10.68 -13.10
C LYS A 316 -37.67 -9.95 -13.52
N ALA A 317 -37.01 -9.20 -12.63
CA ALA A 317 -35.75 -8.53 -12.94
C ALA A 317 -34.60 -9.54 -13.08
N ILE A 318 -34.50 -10.50 -12.15
CA ILE A 318 -33.51 -11.58 -12.21
C ILE A 318 -33.73 -12.45 -13.45
N SER A 319 -34.99 -12.85 -13.73
CA SER A 319 -35.32 -13.67 -14.91
C SER A 319 -35.00 -12.97 -16.24
N LYS A 320 -35.28 -11.67 -16.34
CA LYS A 320 -34.95 -10.86 -17.53
C LYS A 320 -33.43 -10.73 -17.72
N GLU A 321 -32.69 -10.51 -16.65
CA GLU A 321 -31.24 -10.33 -16.70
C GLU A 321 -30.49 -11.64 -16.98
N LEU A 322 -30.97 -12.77 -16.44
CA LEU A 322 -30.45 -14.10 -16.76
C LEU A 322 -30.58 -14.40 -18.25
N LYS A 323 -31.75 -14.14 -18.85
CA LYS A 323 -31.96 -14.29 -20.31
C LYS A 323 -31.03 -13.38 -21.13
N ARG A 324 -30.83 -12.13 -20.68
CA ARG A 324 -29.90 -11.18 -21.31
C ARG A 324 -28.46 -11.70 -21.31
N VAL A 325 -27.95 -12.12 -20.15
CA VAL A 325 -26.58 -12.65 -20.02
C VAL A 325 -26.39 -13.95 -20.81
N GLN A 326 -27.40 -14.83 -20.80
CA GLN A 326 -27.36 -16.08 -21.58
C GLN A 326 -27.26 -15.82 -23.09
N LEU A 327 -28.01 -14.84 -23.62
CA LEU A 327 -27.91 -14.42 -25.02
C LEU A 327 -26.54 -13.82 -25.34
N ILE A 328 -25.97 -13.01 -24.45
CA ILE A 328 -24.61 -12.44 -24.63
C ILE A 328 -23.58 -13.57 -24.76
N ILE A 329 -23.60 -14.56 -23.87
CA ILE A 329 -22.68 -15.72 -23.91
C ILE A 329 -22.86 -16.54 -25.19
N GLN A 330 -24.10 -16.71 -25.67
CA GLN A 330 -24.36 -17.39 -26.95
C GLN A 330 -23.76 -16.61 -28.14
N LEU A 331 -23.98 -15.30 -28.19
CA LEU A 331 -23.43 -14.43 -29.23
C LEU A 331 -21.90 -14.34 -29.19
N GLU A 332 -21.28 -14.41 -28.01
CA GLU A 332 -19.83 -14.50 -27.84
C GLU A 332 -19.31 -15.82 -28.43
N LYS A 333 -19.88 -16.96 -28.06
CA LYS A 333 -19.53 -18.27 -28.62
C LYS A 333 -19.75 -18.37 -30.13
N GLU A 334 -20.79 -17.72 -30.67
CA GLU A 334 -20.99 -17.66 -32.12
C GLU A 334 -19.96 -16.78 -32.84
N LYS A 335 -19.56 -15.65 -32.24
CA LYS A 335 -18.50 -14.80 -32.78
C LYS A 335 -17.17 -15.55 -32.78
N GLU A 336 -16.83 -16.23 -31.67
CA GLU A 336 -15.67 -17.10 -31.57
C GLU A 336 -15.69 -18.18 -32.67
N LYS A 337 -16.79 -18.95 -32.79
CA LYS A 337 -16.96 -19.95 -33.86
C LYS A 337 -16.77 -19.35 -35.27
N LYS A 338 -17.30 -18.14 -35.53
CA LYS A 338 -17.12 -17.44 -36.81
C LYS A 338 -15.66 -16.97 -37.04
N ILE A 339 -14.95 -16.58 -35.97
CA ILE A 339 -13.52 -16.23 -36.02
C ILE A 339 -12.69 -17.49 -36.30
N TYR A 340 -12.90 -18.58 -35.55
CA TYR A 340 -12.21 -19.85 -35.77
C TYR A 340 -12.50 -20.43 -37.16
N ALA A 341 -13.74 -20.36 -37.66
CA ALA A 341 -14.08 -20.78 -39.01
C ALA A 341 -13.35 -19.96 -40.09
N LYS A 342 -13.21 -18.63 -39.91
CA LYS A 342 -12.44 -17.77 -40.81
C LYS A 342 -10.93 -18.07 -40.76
N MET A 343 -10.38 -18.24 -39.56
CA MET A 343 -8.97 -18.64 -39.38
C MET A 343 -8.69 -19.99 -40.07
N PHE A 344 -9.56 -20.99 -39.87
CA PHE A 344 -9.45 -22.31 -40.48
C PHE A 344 -9.60 -22.25 -42.01
N ALA A 345 -10.52 -21.44 -42.53
CA ALA A 345 -10.66 -21.20 -43.97
C ALA A 345 -9.38 -20.56 -44.56
N SER A 346 -8.79 -19.54 -43.91
CA SER A 346 -7.53 -18.96 -44.37
C SER A 346 -6.34 -19.93 -44.32
N LEU A 347 -6.30 -20.82 -43.32
CA LEU A 347 -5.29 -21.88 -43.22
C LEU A 347 -5.44 -22.92 -44.34
N SER A 348 -6.68 -23.22 -44.75
CA SER A 348 -6.97 -24.19 -45.83
C SER A 348 -6.65 -23.69 -47.25
N GLN A 349 -6.50 -22.38 -47.45
CA GLN A 349 -6.12 -21.78 -48.74
C GLN A 349 -4.60 -21.79 -48.99
N SER A 350 -3.80 -22.11 -47.97
CA SER A 350 -2.37 -22.36 -48.12
C SER A 350 -2.12 -23.82 -48.54
N ILE A 351 -1.79 -24.02 -49.83
CA ILE A 351 -1.51 -25.35 -50.41
C ILE A 351 -0.42 -26.10 -49.61
N SER A 352 0.51 -25.36 -48.99
CA SER A 352 1.60 -25.88 -48.16
C SER A 352 1.15 -26.62 -46.89
N LEU A 353 -0.07 -26.39 -46.38
CA LEU A 353 -0.52 -26.94 -45.09
C LEU A 353 -1.43 -28.17 -45.18
N GLN A 354 -1.92 -28.53 -46.38
CA GLN A 354 -2.76 -29.74 -46.55
C GLN A 354 -2.03 -31.04 -46.15
N ARG A 355 -0.68 -31.09 -46.26
CA ARG A 355 0.12 -32.24 -45.83
C ARG A 355 0.38 -32.33 -44.31
N LEU A 356 0.13 -31.27 -43.55
CA LEU A 356 0.36 -31.22 -42.09
C LEU A 356 -0.92 -31.35 -41.25
N LEU A 357 -2.10 -31.05 -41.81
CA LEU A 357 -3.38 -31.11 -41.08
C LEU A 357 -4.09 -32.49 -41.08
N HIS A 358 -3.63 -33.44 -41.90
CA HIS A 358 -4.26 -34.77 -41.99
C HIS A 358 -4.28 -35.57 -40.67
N PRO A 359 -3.28 -35.48 -39.77
CA PRO A 359 -3.33 -36.13 -38.45
C PRO A 359 -4.33 -35.44 -37.50
N MET A 360 -4.43 -34.11 -37.51
CA MET A 360 -5.33 -33.36 -36.62
C MET A 360 -6.81 -33.57 -36.94
N LEU A 361 -7.17 -33.77 -38.21
CA LEU A 361 -8.53 -34.12 -38.61
C LEU A 361 -9.02 -35.44 -38.00
N HIS A 362 -8.10 -36.37 -37.69
CA HIS A 362 -8.43 -37.62 -37.01
C HIS A 362 -8.78 -37.38 -35.53
N ILE A 363 -8.02 -36.54 -34.84
CA ILE A 363 -8.22 -36.20 -33.42
C ILE A 363 -9.55 -35.43 -33.22
N ILE A 364 -9.87 -34.48 -34.12
CA ILE A 364 -11.12 -33.71 -34.04
C ILE A 364 -12.33 -34.61 -34.35
N ARG A 365 -12.24 -35.52 -35.33
CA ARG A 365 -13.31 -36.52 -35.57
C ARG A 365 -13.49 -37.48 -34.39
N PHE A 366 -12.43 -37.83 -33.68
CA PHE A 366 -12.53 -38.65 -32.46
C PHE A 366 -13.26 -37.89 -31.34
N SER A 367 -12.91 -36.62 -31.12
CA SER A 367 -13.54 -35.77 -30.10
C SER A 367 -14.99 -35.40 -30.40
N GLN A 368 -15.41 -35.32 -31.67
CA GLN A 368 -16.81 -35.02 -32.02
C GLN A 368 -17.72 -36.25 -32.03
N ASN A 369 -17.18 -37.47 -32.00
CA ASN A 369 -17.99 -38.70 -31.94
C ASN A 369 -18.31 -39.14 -30.51
N SER A 370 -17.66 -38.60 -29.48
CA SER A 370 -17.93 -38.94 -28.06
C SER A 370 -19.14 -38.21 -27.45
N GLU A 371 -19.81 -37.32 -28.19
CA GLU A 371 -21.02 -36.60 -27.73
C GLU A 371 -22.33 -37.10 -28.37
N ARG A 372 -22.38 -38.35 -28.87
CA ARG A 372 -23.67 -39.01 -29.15
C ARG A 372 -24.19 -39.71 -27.88
N LYS A 373 -25.29 -39.16 -27.34
CA LYS A 373 -26.00 -39.65 -26.14
C LYS A 373 -26.24 -41.18 -26.15
N PRO A 374 -26.22 -41.83 -24.98
CA PRO A 374 -27.23 -42.80 -24.60
C PRO A 374 -28.37 -42.09 -23.85
N GLU A 375 -29.60 -42.19 -24.36
CA GLU A 375 -30.80 -41.77 -23.66
C GLU A 375 -31.71 -43.00 -23.49
N ALA A 376 -32.38 -43.10 -22.34
CA ALA A 376 -33.29 -44.18 -21.91
C ALA A 376 -32.68 -45.56 -21.56
N LEU A 377 -32.62 -45.83 -20.24
CA LEU A 377 -33.51 -46.83 -19.63
C LEU A 377 -33.80 -46.45 -18.17
N LEU A 378 -34.99 -46.82 -17.69
CA LEU A 378 -35.64 -46.24 -16.50
C LEU A 378 -35.71 -47.24 -15.33
N ARG A 379 -35.33 -46.77 -14.13
CA ARG A 379 -35.81 -47.19 -12.78
C ARG A 379 -35.46 -48.63 -12.31
N PRO A 380 -35.64 -48.94 -11.00
CA PRO A 380 -35.51 -48.10 -9.80
C PRO A 380 -34.51 -48.66 -8.76
N VAL A 381 -34.29 -47.93 -7.67
CA VAL A 381 -33.58 -48.42 -6.47
C VAL A 381 -34.46 -49.40 -5.70
N VAL A 382 -33.92 -50.56 -5.31
CA VAL A 382 -34.40 -51.39 -4.18
C VAL A 382 -33.18 -51.98 -3.45
N ASP A 383 -33.35 -52.17 -2.15
CA ASP A 383 -32.41 -52.54 -1.08
C ASP A 383 -31.39 -53.68 -1.32
N GLY A 384 -30.32 -53.67 -0.51
CA GLY A 384 -29.86 -54.91 0.14
C GLY A 384 -28.38 -55.29 0.02
N GLN A 385 -27.71 -55.34 1.19
CA GLN A 385 -26.76 -56.39 1.62
C GLN A 385 -25.45 -56.66 0.81
N VAL A 386 -24.33 -56.37 1.49
CA VAL A 386 -23.08 -57.18 1.55
C VAL A 386 -23.38 -58.70 1.73
N PRO A 387 -22.48 -59.69 1.46
CA PRO A 387 -21.01 -59.59 1.36
C PRO A 387 -20.25 -60.63 0.45
N LEU A 388 -18.90 -60.57 0.52
CA LEU A 388 -17.93 -61.69 0.55
C LEU A 388 -17.60 -62.58 -0.68
N HIS A 389 -16.27 -62.65 -0.92
CA HIS A 389 -15.42 -63.85 -1.16
C HIS A 389 -15.12 -64.41 -2.57
N ARG A 390 -13.81 -64.74 -2.69
CA ARG A 390 -13.14 -65.80 -3.47
C ARG A 390 -12.97 -65.55 -4.97
N GLU A 391 -11.75 -65.47 -5.53
CA GLU A 391 -10.54 -66.35 -5.52
C GLU A 391 -10.47 -67.27 -6.76
N ALA A 392 -9.24 -67.64 -7.13
CA ALA A 392 -8.79 -68.38 -8.34
C ALA A 392 -8.90 -67.59 -9.66
N VAL A 393 -7.84 -67.17 -10.37
CA VAL A 393 -6.50 -67.76 -10.70
C VAL A 393 -6.54 -68.88 -11.75
N VAL A 394 -6.04 -68.59 -12.95
CA VAL A 394 -5.03 -69.32 -13.79
C VAL A 394 -4.70 -68.35 -14.94
N LEU A 395 -3.51 -67.74 -15.12
CA LEU A 395 -2.10 -68.17 -15.25
C LEU A 395 -1.67 -68.75 -16.62
N GLN A 396 -0.95 -67.90 -17.38
CA GLN A 396 0.35 -68.12 -18.06
C GLN A 396 0.82 -66.68 -18.41
N GLY A 397 2.01 -66.17 -18.02
CA GLY A 397 3.37 -66.71 -18.18
C GLY A 397 3.96 -66.02 -19.43
N GLU A 398 5.03 -65.21 -19.39
CA GLU A 398 6.33 -65.44 -18.73
C GLU A 398 7.15 -64.16 -18.38
N VAL A 399 8.09 -64.36 -17.43
CA VAL A 399 9.29 -63.59 -16.95
C VAL A 399 9.76 -62.28 -17.62
N GLY A 400 10.43 -61.35 -16.93
CA GLY A 400 10.92 -61.28 -15.52
C GLY A 400 11.31 -59.81 -15.17
N GLY A 401 11.39 -59.35 -13.92
CA GLY A 401 12.37 -59.70 -12.88
C GLY A 401 13.59 -58.73 -12.94
N LEU A 402 14.04 -58.01 -11.91
CA LEU A 402 13.83 -58.08 -10.46
C LEU A 402 13.72 -56.69 -9.77
N VAL A 403 13.14 -56.69 -8.57
CA VAL A 403 13.24 -55.66 -7.49
C VAL A 403 14.16 -56.22 -6.37
N PRO A 404 14.69 -55.44 -5.40
CA PRO A 404 13.93 -55.09 -4.17
C PRO A 404 14.16 -53.63 -3.70
N LEU A 405 13.25 -52.91 -3.01
CA LEU A 405 12.24 -53.20 -1.98
C LEU A 405 12.77 -53.29 -0.53
N VAL A 406 12.61 -52.19 0.23
CA VAL A 406 12.34 -52.08 1.70
C VAL A 406 11.68 -50.69 1.88
N VAL A 407 10.35 -50.55 2.09
CA VAL A 407 9.57 -50.67 3.34
C VAL A 407 9.92 -49.61 4.40
N GLY A 408 8.93 -48.81 4.82
CA GLY A 408 9.04 -47.89 5.97
C GLY A 408 7.96 -46.81 6.00
N ALA A 409 6.91 -47.00 6.80
CA ALA A 409 5.91 -45.98 7.08
C ALA A 409 6.26 -45.20 8.35
N ALA A 410 6.04 -43.88 8.39
CA ALA A 410 5.96 -43.09 9.62
C ALA A 410 5.31 -41.71 9.36
N GLN A 411 4.91 -41.04 10.45
CA GLN A 411 4.08 -39.83 10.45
C GLN A 411 4.91 -38.54 10.64
N SER A 412 4.30 -37.41 10.25
CA SER A 412 4.37 -36.08 10.91
C SER A 412 5.66 -35.23 10.90
N THR A 413 5.44 -33.94 11.21
CA THR A 413 6.36 -32.86 11.64
C THR A 413 7.34 -32.21 10.65
N GLU A 414 7.06 -30.91 10.42
CA GLU A 414 7.93 -29.72 10.45
C GLU A 414 9.22 -29.52 9.61
N GLU A 415 9.33 -28.24 9.20
CA GLU A 415 10.52 -27.40 8.89
C GLU A 415 11.38 -27.51 7.61
N SER A 416 11.51 -26.32 6.99
CA SER A 416 12.75 -25.69 6.50
C SER A 416 13.28 -25.87 5.06
N ARG A 417 13.14 -24.76 4.30
CA ARG A 417 14.14 -24.11 3.39
C ARG A 417 14.79 -24.90 2.25
N SER A 418 14.52 -24.47 1.01
CA SER A 418 15.53 -24.28 -0.07
C SER A 418 14.98 -23.28 -1.11
N LYS A 419 15.64 -22.13 -1.36
CA LYS A 419 16.66 -21.95 -2.41
C LYS A 419 16.24 -22.50 -3.78
N LEU A 420 15.72 -21.62 -4.65
CA LEU A 420 15.68 -21.84 -6.10
C LEU A 420 16.68 -20.90 -6.78
N ILE A 421 17.64 -21.51 -7.47
CA ILE A 421 18.68 -20.88 -8.27
C ILE A 421 18.11 -20.66 -9.68
N PHE A 422 18.21 -19.45 -10.22
CA PHE A 422 17.98 -19.22 -11.65
C PHE A 422 19.30 -19.37 -12.41
N PRO A 423 19.35 -20.14 -13.51
CA PRO A 423 20.56 -20.32 -14.29
C PRO A 423 20.89 -19.06 -15.11
N SER A 424 22.17 -18.75 -15.17
CA SER A 424 22.76 -17.75 -16.05
C SER A 424 22.94 -18.28 -17.47
N GLY A 425 23.00 -17.37 -18.44
CA GLY A 425 23.60 -17.64 -19.75
C GLY A 425 22.70 -17.41 -20.96
N LEU A 426 22.80 -16.21 -21.54
CA LEU A 426 23.13 -16.01 -22.95
C LEU A 426 23.41 -14.52 -23.17
N GLY A 427 24.70 -14.16 -23.21
CA GLY A 427 25.11 -12.78 -23.47
C GLY A 427 25.16 -12.48 -24.96
N TYR A 428 24.78 -11.26 -25.34
CA TYR A 428 25.17 -10.66 -26.62
C TYR A 428 25.79 -9.30 -26.35
N SER A 429 27.07 -9.16 -26.68
CA SER A 429 27.73 -7.87 -26.76
C SER A 429 27.43 -7.23 -28.11
N MET A 430 27.17 -5.93 -28.11
CA MET A 430 27.68 -5.03 -29.14
C MET A 430 27.89 -3.66 -28.49
N GLY A 431 29.15 -3.24 -28.42
CA GLY A 431 29.49 -1.85 -28.18
C GLY A 431 29.67 -1.14 -29.52
N CYS A 432 29.20 0.10 -29.61
CA CYS A 432 29.68 1.07 -30.58
C CYS A 432 29.70 2.44 -29.90
N THR A 433 30.89 2.91 -29.57
CA THR A 433 31.17 4.32 -29.32
C THR A 433 31.39 5.02 -30.66
N LEU A 434 30.65 6.10 -30.92
CA LEU A 434 31.17 7.40 -31.35
C LEU A 434 30.05 8.44 -31.24
#